data_AF-A0A7D5S1C8-F1
#
_entry.id   AF-A0A7D5S1C8-F1
#
_cell.length_a   1.000
_cell.length_b   1.000
_cell.length_c   1.000
_cell.angle_alpha   90.00
_cell.angle_beta   90.00
_cell.angle_gamma   90.00
#
_symmetry.space_group_name_H-M   'P 1'
#
loop_
_entity.id
_entity.type
_entity.pdbx_description
1 polymer ?
#
loop_
_entity_poly.entity_id
_entity_poly.type
_entity_poly.pdbx_seq_one_letter_code
_entity_poly.pdbx_strand_id
1 'polypeptide(L)'
;MSTKRPLYNEAGEIVGVVGNTIDITYLKNIEAGLREAKEKAEQANIIKAEFIRNMEHDIRTPICGIKGLVDYLWQQEKDKRKKNFWNILIIRSRNY
;
A
#
# COMPACT_ATOMS: atom_id res chain seq x y z
N MET A 1 -25.29 -20.06 13.02
CA MET A 1 -24.37 -20.87 13.85
C MET A 1 -25.22 -21.78 14.73
N SER A 2 -24.86 -23.06 14.86
CA SER A 2 -25.59 -23.97 15.73
C SER A 2 -24.62 -24.70 16.65
N THR A 3 -24.94 -24.74 17.94
CA THR A 3 -24.19 -25.50 18.94
C THR A 3 -25.12 -26.56 19.51
N LYS A 4 -24.65 -27.81 19.54
CA LYS A 4 -25.39 -28.96 20.05
C LYS A 4 -24.74 -29.47 21.34
N ARG A 5 -25.56 -29.84 22.32
CA ARG A 5 -25.13 -30.47 23.57
C ARG A 5 -26.01 -31.68 23.87
N PRO A 6 -25.43 -32.77 24.41
CA PRO A 6 -26.21 -33.92 24.86
C PRO A 6 -27.10 -33.55 26.05
N LEU A 7 -28.33 -34.06 26.05
CA LEU A 7 -29.26 -33.97 27.17
C LEU A 7 -29.17 -35.28 27.96
N TYR A 8 -28.95 -35.19 29.27
CA TYR A 8 -28.84 -36.34 30.16
C TYR A 8 -30.10 -36.48 31.01
N ASN A 9 -30.50 -37.72 31.30
CA ASN A 9 -31.52 -38.01 32.32
C ASN A 9 -30.90 -38.05 33.74
N GLU A 10 -31.72 -38.26 34.76
CA GLU A 10 -31.26 -38.35 36.16
C GLU A 10 -30.30 -39.53 36.42
N ALA A 11 -30.32 -40.56 35.58
CA ALA A 11 -29.40 -41.69 35.62
C ALA A 11 -28.06 -41.43 34.88
N GLY A 12 -27.90 -40.24 34.28
CA GLY A 12 -26.69 -39.86 33.55
C GLY A 12 -26.61 -40.42 32.11
N GLU A 13 -27.70 -40.97 31.58
CA GLU A 13 -27.76 -41.51 30.23
C GLU A 13 -28.17 -40.42 29.22
N ILE A 14 -27.63 -40.48 28.00
CA ILE A 14 -27.97 -39.52 26.94
C ILE A 14 -29.37 -39.85 26.41
N VAL A 15 -30.30 -38.94 26.61
CA VAL A 15 -31.70 -39.09 26.18
C VAL A 15 -32.08 -38.18 25.02
N GLY A 16 -31.18 -37.29 24.60
CA GLY A 16 -31.41 -36.44 23.44
C GLY A 16 -30.29 -35.46 23.15
N VAL A 17 -30.53 -34.56 22.20
CA VAL A 17 -29.63 -33.47 21.85
C VAL A 17 -30.41 -32.17 21.87
N VAL A 18 -29.92 -31.21 22.64
CA VAL A 18 -30.37 -29.82 22.58
C VAL A 18 -29.47 -29.05 21.64
N GLY A 19 -30.07 -28.33 20.70
CA GLY A 19 -29.37 -27.43 19.79
C GLY A 19 -29.89 -26.02 19.92
N ASN A 20 -28.99 -25.05 20.10
CA ASN A 20 -29.31 -23.64 19.93
C ASN A 20 -28.84 -23.21 18.54
N THR A 21 -29.74 -22.64 17.75
CA THR A 21 -29.43 -22.11 16.42
C THR A 21 -29.66 -20.61 16.41
N ILE A 22 -28.60 -19.87 16.09
CA ILE A 22 -28.62 -18.42 15.95
C ILE A 22 -28.44 -18.09 14.48
N ASP A 23 -29.37 -17.30 13.94
CA ASP A 23 -29.19 -16.71 12.62
C ASP A 23 -28.07 -15.66 12.69
N ILE A 24 -27.04 -15.85 11.87
CA ILE A 24 -25.88 -14.97 11.78
C ILE A 24 -25.70 -14.46 10.35
N THR A 25 -26.72 -14.58 9.49
CA THR A 25 -26.66 -14.18 8.08
C THR A 25 -26.21 -12.73 7.94
N TYR A 26 -26.76 -11.84 8.77
CA TYR A 26 -26.38 -10.43 8.80
C TYR A 26 -24.90 -10.21 9.14
N LEU A 27 -24.39 -10.89 10.18
CA LEU A 27 -22.98 -10.80 10.59
C LEU A 27 -22.05 -11.31 9.47
N LYS A 28 -22.43 -12.40 8.80
CA LYS A 28 -21.65 -12.95 7.69
C LYS A 28 -21.62 -12.04 6.47
N ASN A 29 -22.72 -11.35 6.18
CA ASN A 29 -22.76 -10.37 5.09
C ASN A 29 -21.88 -9.15 5.38
N ILE A 30 -21.89 -8.65 6.61
CA ILE A 30 -20.99 -7.55 7.02
C ILE A 30 -19.52 -8.01 6.94
N GLU A 31 -19.21 -9.18 7.48
CA GLU A 31 -17.84 -9.73 7.45
C GLU A 31 -17.34 -9.87 6.00
N ALA A 32 -18.18 -10.38 5.09
CA ALA A 32 -17.86 -10.50 3.68
C ALA A 32 -17.64 -9.14 3.01
N GLY A 33 -18.53 -8.18 3.24
CA GLY A 33 -18.40 -6.83 2.68
C GLY A 33 -17.17 -6.09 3.19
N LEU A 34 -16.85 -6.24 4.49
CA LEU A 34 -15.65 -5.65 5.09
C LEU A 34 -14.38 -6.27 4.50
N ARG A 35 -14.37 -7.60 4.31
CA ARG A 35 -13.26 -8.31 3.69
C ARG A 35 -13.03 -7.85 2.25
N GLU A 36 -14.09 -7.75 1.46
CA GLU A 36 -13.99 -7.28 0.07
C GLU A 36 -13.50 -5.82 -0.01
N ALA A 37 -14.03 -4.93 0.83
CA ALA A 37 -13.59 -3.55 0.90
C ALA A 37 -12.11 -3.43 1.28
N LYS A 38 -11.65 -4.24 2.23
CA LYS A 38 -10.24 -4.31 2.63
C LYS A 38 -9.35 -4.81 1.48
N GLU A 39 -9.73 -5.90 0.82
CA GLU A 39 -8.99 -6.46 -0.32
C GLU A 39 -8.86 -5.43 -1.46
N LYS A 40 -9.95 -4.70 -1.79
CA LYS A 40 -9.92 -3.61 -2.77
C LYS A 40 -8.96 -2.48 -2.36
N ALA A 41 -8.99 -2.07 -1.10
CA ALA A 41 -8.11 -1.01 -0.60
C ALA A 41 -6.63 -1.43 -0.63
N GLU A 42 -6.33 -2.68 -0.28
CA GLU A 42 -4.96 -3.23 -0.34
C GLU A 42 -4.46 -3.30 -1.78
N GLN A 43 -5.28 -3.79 -2.72
CA GLN A 43 -4.93 -3.80 -4.14
C GLN A 43 -4.68 -2.39 -4.68
N ALA A 44 -5.53 -1.42 -4.34
CA ALA A 44 -5.36 -0.03 -4.75
C ALA A 44 -4.03 0.55 -4.21
N ASN A 45 -3.67 0.23 -2.96
CA ASN A 45 -2.41 0.67 -2.37
C ASN A 45 -1.19 0.04 -3.06
N ILE A 46 -1.25 -1.25 -3.42
CA ILE A 46 -0.18 -1.92 -4.16
C ILE A 46 0.02 -1.25 -5.51
N ILE A 47 -1.06 -1.08 -6.28
CA ILE A 47 -1.02 -0.43 -7.59
C ILE A 47 -0.47 1.01 -7.47
N LYS A 48 -0.91 1.75 -6.45
CA LYS A 48 -0.42 3.11 -6.20
C LYS A 48 1.09 3.12 -5.90
N ALA A 49 1.57 2.20 -5.08
CA ALA A 49 2.98 2.10 -4.74
C ALA A 49 3.84 1.71 -5.95
N GLU A 50 3.38 0.77 -6.77
CA GLU A 50 4.03 0.39 -8.02
C GLU A 50 4.05 1.55 -9.02
N PHE A 51 2.92 2.25 -9.18
CA PHE A 51 2.84 3.42 -10.04
C PHE A 51 3.86 4.49 -9.64
N ILE A 52 3.93 4.85 -8.34
CA ILE A 52 4.90 5.84 -7.85
C ILE A 52 6.33 5.37 -8.09
N ARG A 53 6.67 4.12 -7.75
CA ARG A 53 8.02 3.58 -7.95
C ARG A 53 8.44 3.59 -9.42
N ASN A 54 7.53 3.18 -10.31
CA ASN A 54 7.80 3.15 -11.75
C ASN A 54 7.97 4.57 -12.29
N MET A 55 7.10 5.50 -11.89
CA MET A 55 7.23 6.92 -12.26
C MET A 55 8.55 7.51 -11.75
N GLU A 56 8.99 7.21 -10.52
CA GLU A 56 10.28 7.67 -10.01
C GLU A 56 11.45 7.18 -10.86
N HIS A 57 11.46 5.90 -11.25
CA HIS A 57 12.49 5.35 -12.12
C HIS A 57 12.52 6.03 -13.49
N ASP A 58 11.34 6.20 -14.09
CA ASP A 58 11.21 6.77 -15.43
C ASP A 58 11.49 8.26 -15.46
N ILE A 59 11.24 8.98 -14.36
CA ILE A 59 11.61 10.39 -14.17
C ILE A 59 13.10 10.52 -13.87
N ARG A 60 13.71 9.58 -13.13
CA ARG A 60 15.15 9.62 -12.79
C ARG A 60 16.02 9.57 -14.04
N THR A 61 15.67 8.78 -15.04
CA THR A 61 16.47 8.63 -16.27
C THR A 61 16.71 9.96 -17.01
N PRO A 62 15.67 10.73 -17.42
CA PRO A 62 15.86 12.03 -18.05
C PRO A 62 16.49 13.06 -17.11
N ILE A 63 16.14 13.07 -15.81
CA ILE A 63 16.75 14.00 -14.83
C ILE A 63 18.26 13.76 -14.70
N CYS A 64 18.70 12.51 -14.62
CA CYS A 64 20.11 12.15 -14.59
C CYS A 64 20.85 12.64 -15.86
N GLY A 65 20.21 12.51 -17.04
CA GLY A 65 20.74 13.04 -18.29
C GLY A 65 20.89 14.56 -18.30
N ILE A 66 19.83 15.28 -17.89
CA ILE A 66 19.85 16.75 -17.77
C ILE A 66 20.92 17.19 -16.78
N LYS A 67 21.02 16.52 -15.63
CA LYS A 67 22.04 16.80 -14.62
C LYS A 67 23.45 16.64 -15.18
N GLY A 68 23.73 15.56 -15.92
CA GLY A 68 25.01 15.35 -16.57
C GLY A 68 25.35 16.45 -17.57
N LEU A 69 24.37 16.92 -18.35
CA LEU A 69 24.54 18.03 -19.27
C LEU A 69 24.83 19.35 -18.55
N VAL A 70 24.09 19.65 -17.47
CA VAL A 70 24.29 20.83 -16.63
C VAL A 70 25.69 20.81 -15.99
N ASP A 71 26.10 19.67 -15.43
CA ASP A 71 27.42 19.48 -14.82
C ASP A 71 28.54 19.69 -15.87
N TYR A 72 28.35 19.23 -17.11
CA TYR A 72 29.29 19.46 -18.21
C TYR A 72 29.38 20.93 -18.62
N LEU A 73 28.24 21.60 -18.84
CA LEU A 73 28.19 23.01 -19.23
C LEU A 73 28.80 23.91 -18.14
N TRP A 74 28.56 23.59 -16.87
CA TRP A 74 29.18 24.25 -15.73
C TRP A 74 30.71 24.21 -15.77
N GLN A 75 31.29 23.04 -16.10
CA GLN A 75 32.75 22.89 -16.18
C GLN A 75 33.35 23.74 -17.30
N GLN A 76 32.62 23.94 -18.40
CA GLN A 76 33.06 24.74 -19.54
C GLN A 76 32.84 26.26 -19.36
N GLU A 77 32.04 26.67 -18.37
CA GLU A 77 31.71 28.07 -18.13
C GLU A 77 32.93 28.87 -17.65
N LYS A 78 33.27 29.94 -18.36
CA LYS A 78 34.41 30.82 -18.05
C LYS A 78 33.99 32.12 -17.37
N ASP A 79 32.71 32.51 -17.47
CA ASP A 79 32.17 33.71 -16.82
C ASP A 79 31.86 33.43 -15.34
N LYS A 80 32.56 34.14 -14.43
CA LYS A 80 32.37 34.03 -12.98
C LYS A 80 30.94 34.38 -12.53
N ARG A 81 30.19 35.21 -13.26
CA ARG A 81 28.80 35.57 -12.92
C ARG A 81 27.84 34.42 -13.22
N LYS A 82 28.03 33.73 -14.34
CA LYS A 82 27.24 32.56 -14.71
C LYS A 82 27.53 31.37 -13.79
N LYS A 83 28.78 31.28 -13.29
CA LYS A 83 29.12 30.34 -12.21
C LYS A 83 28.38 30.58 -10.89
N ASN A 84 27.79 31.73 -10.59
CA ASN A 84 26.93 31.80 -9.41
C ASN A 84 25.54 31.23 -9.67
N PHE A 85 25.02 31.43 -10.88
CA PHE A 85 23.68 30.97 -11.27
C PHE A 85 23.58 29.43 -11.30
N TRP A 86 24.52 28.78 -11.96
CA TRP A 86 24.56 27.31 -12.05
C TRP A 86 24.83 26.63 -10.68
N ASN A 87 25.55 27.27 -9.75
CA ASN A 87 25.78 26.74 -8.40
C ASN A 87 24.46 26.53 -7.64
N ILE A 88 23.49 27.44 -7.81
CA ILE A 88 22.15 27.33 -7.18
C ILE A 88 21.38 26.13 -7.74
N LEU A 89 21.52 25.85 -9.04
CA LEU A 89 20.87 24.72 -9.71
C LEU A 89 21.49 23.37 -9.31
N ILE A 90 22.82 23.28 -9.23
CA ILE A 90 23.52 22.04 -8.88
C ILE A 90 23.33 21.68 -7.39
N ILE A 91 23.33 22.65 -6.48
CA ILE A 91 23.13 22.40 -5.03
C ILE A 91 21.72 21.85 -4.75
N ARG A 92 20.69 22.39 -5.41
CA ARG A 92 19.31 21.91 -5.23
C ARG A 92 19.08 20.51 -5.80
N SER A 93 19.75 20.17 -6.90
CA SER A 93 19.69 18.84 -7.51
C SER A 93 20.32 17.74 -6.63
N ARG A 94 21.18 18.07 -5.67
CA ARG A 94 21.90 17.10 -4.83
C ARG A 94 21.06 16.52 -3.68
N ASN A 95 19.89 17.10 -3.43
CA ASN A 95 19.00 16.75 -2.31
C ASN A 95 17.76 15.93 -2.73
N TYR A 96 17.71 15.45 -3.97
CA TYR A 96 16.63 14.60 -4.52
C TYR A 96 17.22 13.40 -5.25
#